data_AF-T1H152-F1
#
_entry.id   AF-T1H152-F1
#
_cell.length_a   1.000
_cell.length_b   1.000
_cell.length_c   1.000
_cell.angle_alpha   90.00
_cell.angle_beta   90.00
_cell.angle_gamma   90.00
#
_symmetry.space_group_name_H-M   'P 1'
#
loop_
_entity.id
_entity.type
_entity.pdbx_description
1 polymer ?
#
loop_
_entity_poly.entity_id
_entity_poly.type
_entity_poly.pdbx_seq_one_letter_code
_entity_poly.pdbx_strand_id
1 'polypeptide(L)'
;MDSNKKVIVLTVNGRRQTVPVTPSTTILQVLETVCTKHKFESDEFGLKHHNKALDVSQMIRFSGLPNNCTLEMFPLETKRTSQNVDLCIQLESGERFQDTVPPSTILVDCLKKLCPNQFGAMKNPVVVYMRTEFYGNDLSSKCLKDIGINQGRSLIRLVDKNPEELKTQANVYVPLKPSEKPKEEEAKAAPKSKHGGAGGFSITKDLIEKIKPSQKEDNEPRDQSPNRDPQPSTSKGVSSQ
;
A
#
# COMPACT_ATOMS: atom_id res chain seq x y z
N MET A 1 6.94 16.33 14.81
CA MET A 1 6.06 15.93 15.93
C MET A 1 5.01 15.00 15.37
N ASP A 2 5.13 13.70 15.63
CA ASP A 2 4.12 12.74 15.20
C ASP A 2 2.79 13.01 15.91
N SER A 3 1.73 13.20 15.13
CA SER A 3 0.39 13.34 15.69
C SER A 3 0.06 12.05 16.46
N ASN A 4 -0.21 12.17 17.76
CA ASN A 4 -0.49 11.05 18.66
C ASN A 4 -1.84 10.40 18.28
N LYS A 5 -1.81 9.60 17.21
CA LYS A 5 -2.95 8.85 16.70
C LYS A 5 -3.21 7.65 17.59
N LYS A 6 -4.49 7.36 17.80
CA LYS A 6 -4.95 6.22 18.58
C LYS A 6 -6.09 5.56 17.84
N VAL A 7 -6.21 4.25 17.99
CA VAL A 7 -7.36 3.46 17.52
C VAL A 7 -7.95 2.72 18.70
N ILE A 8 -9.26 2.52 18.70
CA ILE A 8 -9.98 1.81 19.75
C ILE A 8 -10.41 0.47 19.15
N VAL A 9 -9.96 -0.64 19.72
CA VAL A 9 -10.39 -1.98 19.29
C VAL A 9 -11.46 -2.49 20.25
N LEU A 10 -12.65 -2.78 19.72
CA LEU A 10 -13.70 -3.53 20.39
C LEU A 10 -13.41 -5.02 20.21
N THR A 11 -13.00 -5.69 21.28
CA THR A 11 -12.71 -7.13 21.30
C THR A 11 -13.99 -7.96 21.35
N VAL A 12 -13.91 -9.23 20.92
CA VAL A 12 -15.06 -10.16 20.88
C VAL A 12 -15.75 -10.40 22.24
N ASN A 13 -15.08 -10.09 23.35
CA ASN A 13 -15.63 -10.12 24.71
C ASN A 13 -16.34 -8.80 25.13
N GLY A 14 -16.60 -7.88 24.19
CA GLY A 14 -17.26 -6.60 24.43
C GLY A 14 -16.40 -5.50 25.07
N ARG A 15 -15.13 -5.79 25.40
CA ARG A 15 -14.21 -4.79 25.98
C ARG A 15 -13.64 -3.88 24.90
N ARG A 16 -13.26 -2.65 25.29
CA ARG A 16 -12.59 -1.68 24.39
C ARG A 16 -11.14 -1.49 24.83
N GLN A 17 -10.21 -1.63 23.90
CA GLN A 17 -8.79 -1.39 24.13
C GLN A 17 -8.29 -0.28 23.21
N THR A 18 -7.83 0.82 23.80
CA THR A 18 -7.16 1.91 23.04
C THR A 18 -5.71 1.54 22.78
N VAL A 19 -5.27 1.63 21.53
CA VAL A 19 -3.89 1.36 21.10
C VAL A 19 -3.30 2.64 20.50
N PRO A 20 -2.15 3.15 20.98
CA PRO A 20 -1.42 4.22 20.31
C PRO A 20 -0.80 3.68 19.01
N VAL A 21 -0.90 4.44 17.93
CA VAL A 21 -0.41 4.02 16.60
C VAL A 21 0.38 5.14 15.93
N THR A 22 1.41 4.76 15.19
CA THR A 22 2.09 5.68 14.26
C THR A 22 1.48 5.52 12.87
N PRO A 23 1.76 6.45 11.93
CA PRO A 23 1.40 6.27 10.53
C PRO A 23 2.02 5.03 9.87
N SER A 24 3.12 4.50 10.42
CA SER A 24 3.84 3.31 9.91
C SER A 24 3.42 1.99 10.57
N THR A 25 2.68 2.01 11.70
CA THR A 25 2.13 0.81 12.34
C THR A 25 1.22 0.05 11.37
N THR A 26 1.33 -1.28 11.32
CA THR A 26 0.45 -2.15 10.52
C THR A 26 -0.85 -2.49 11.27
N ILE A 27 -1.91 -2.83 10.55
CA ILE A 27 -3.16 -3.32 11.16
C ILE A 27 -2.89 -4.63 11.95
N LEU A 28 -1.94 -5.46 11.49
CA LEU A 28 -1.50 -6.67 12.20
C LEU A 28 -0.88 -6.34 13.58
N GLN A 29 0.02 -5.37 13.67
CA GLN A 29 0.61 -4.94 14.95
C GLN A 29 -0.44 -4.42 15.94
N VAL A 30 -1.47 -3.72 15.46
CA VAL A 30 -2.61 -3.29 16.29
C VAL A 30 -3.38 -4.50 16.81
N LEU A 31 -3.67 -5.48 15.94
CA LEU A 31 -4.35 -6.72 16.29
C LEU A 31 -3.55 -7.49 17.35
N GLU A 32 -2.27 -7.75 17.09
CA GLU A 32 -1.35 -8.45 17.99
C GLU A 32 -1.26 -7.77 19.36
N THR A 33 -1.08 -6.45 19.41
CA THR A 33 -1.02 -5.68 20.68
C THR A 33 -2.27 -5.93 21.55
N VAL A 34 -3.45 -6.03 20.94
CA VAL A 34 -4.71 -6.30 21.66
C VAL A 34 -4.83 -7.78 22.00
N CYS A 35 -4.49 -8.67 21.07
CA CYS A 35 -4.50 -10.11 21.25
C CYS A 35 -3.59 -10.57 22.39
N THR A 36 -2.33 -10.12 22.44
CA THR A 36 -1.39 -10.38 23.54
C THR A 36 -1.94 -9.90 24.88
N LYS A 37 -2.57 -8.71 24.92
CA LYS A 37 -3.14 -8.16 26.16
C LYS A 37 -4.36 -8.95 26.67
N HIS A 38 -5.17 -9.48 25.76
CA HIS A 38 -6.41 -10.20 26.09
C HIS A 38 -6.27 -11.73 26.03
N LYS A 39 -5.08 -12.26 25.75
CA LYS A 39 -4.77 -13.69 25.56
C LYS A 39 -5.59 -14.34 24.44
N PHE A 40 -5.65 -13.67 23.29
CA PHE A 40 -6.24 -14.19 22.05
C PHE A 40 -5.16 -14.54 21.04
N GLU A 41 -5.44 -15.51 20.16
CA GLU A 41 -4.58 -15.91 19.05
C GLU A 41 -4.77 -14.97 17.85
N SER A 42 -3.78 -14.11 17.54
CA SER A 42 -3.92 -13.09 16.48
C SER A 42 -4.22 -13.63 15.07
N ASP A 43 -3.93 -14.91 14.82
CA ASP A 43 -4.20 -15.59 13.56
C ASP A 43 -5.65 -16.07 13.40
N GLU A 44 -6.43 -16.08 14.49
CA GLU A 44 -7.85 -16.47 14.49
C GLU A 44 -8.80 -15.26 14.37
N PHE A 45 -8.26 -14.04 14.32
CA PHE A 45 -9.05 -12.81 14.29
C PHE A 45 -8.65 -11.87 13.14
N GLY A 46 -9.63 -11.06 12.74
CA GLY A 46 -9.46 -9.89 11.86
C GLY A 46 -9.99 -8.62 12.53
N LEU A 47 -9.69 -7.47 11.92
CA LEU A 47 -10.23 -6.17 12.30
C LEU A 47 -11.09 -5.60 11.16
N LYS A 48 -12.26 -5.05 11.50
CA LYS A 48 -13.16 -4.36 10.55
C LYS A 48 -13.50 -2.96 11.02
N HIS A 49 -13.82 -2.08 10.08
CA HIS A 49 -14.24 -0.69 10.33
C HIS A 49 -15.47 -0.38 9.47
N HIS A 50 -16.57 0.05 10.09
CA HIS A 50 -17.88 0.25 9.41
C HIS A 50 -18.26 -0.90 8.46
N ASN A 51 -18.27 -2.14 8.97
CA ASN A 51 -18.52 -3.38 8.22
C ASN A 51 -17.53 -3.73 7.08
N LYS A 52 -16.50 -2.93 6.83
CA LYS A 52 -15.40 -3.27 5.90
C LYS A 52 -14.26 -3.97 6.65
N ALA A 53 -13.94 -5.21 6.27
CA ALA A 53 -12.74 -5.88 6.75
C ALA A 53 -11.46 -5.13 6.30
N LEU A 54 -10.48 -5.04 7.19
CA LEU A 54 -9.19 -4.41 6.92
C LEU A 54 -8.15 -5.45 6.53
N ASP A 55 -7.28 -5.10 5.58
CA ASP A 55 -6.06 -5.88 5.33
C ASP A 55 -5.07 -5.69 6.49
N VAL A 56 -4.66 -6.81 7.09
CA VAL A 56 -3.71 -6.83 8.21
C VAL A 56 -2.30 -6.37 7.81
N SER A 57 -1.92 -6.55 6.54
CA SER A 57 -0.61 -6.11 6.02
C SER A 57 -0.55 -4.60 5.78
N GLN A 58 -1.70 -3.93 5.76
CA GLN A 58 -1.78 -2.50 5.46
C GLN A 58 -1.31 -1.64 6.65
N MET A 59 -0.63 -0.53 6.37
CA MET A 59 -0.29 0.48 7.39
C MET A 59 -1.47 1.40 7.70
N ILE A 60 -1.57 1.90 8.93
CA ILE A 60 -2.60 2.85 9.41
C ILE A 60 -2.77 4.08 8.49
N ARG A 61 -1.67 4.56 7.88
CA ARG A 61 -1.72 5.68 6.92
C ARG A 61 -2.44 5.39 5.61
N PHE A 62 -2.56 4.12 5.20
CA PHE A 62 -3.12 3.69 3.92
C PHE A 62 -4.52 3.07 4.07
N SER A 63 -4.90 2.62 5.27
CA SER A 63 -6.22 2.07 5.55
C SER A 63 -7.36 3.09 5.60
N GLY A 64 -7.05 4.39 5.51
CA GLY A 64 -8.05 5.47 5.52
C GLY A 64 -8.71 5.69 6.88
N LEU A 65 -8.16 5.12 7.96
CA LEU A 65 -8.75 5.20 9.29
C LEU A 65 -8.64 6.62 9.90
N PRO A 66 -9.76 7.20 10.39
CA PRO A 66 -9.72 8.46 11.12
C PRO A 66 -9.09 8.27 12.51
N ASN A 67 -8.66 9.38 13.14
CA ASN A 67 -8.13 9.30 14.50
C ASN A 67 -9.23 8.91 15.49
N ASN A 68 -8.89 8.11 16.50
CA ASN A 68 -9.82 7.53 17.49
C ASN A 68 -10.95 6.68 16.87
N CYS A 69 -10.74 6.12 15.66
CA CYS A 69 -11.70 5.20 15.06
C CYS A 69 -11.93 3.96 15.94
N THR A 70 -13.16 3.43 15.93
CA THR A 70 -13.45 2.15 16.58
C THR A 70 -13.37 1.02 15.55
N LEU A 71 -12.40 0.14 15.74
CA LEU A 71 -12.23 -1.10 15.00
C LEU A 71 -12.96 -2.23 15.74
N GLU A 72 -13.69 -3.06 15.03
CA GLU A 72 -14.33 -4.25 15.58
C GLU A 72 -13.47 -5.48 15.29
N MET A 73 -13.16 -6.25 16.32
CA MET A 73 -12.53 -7.56 16.19
C MET A 73 -13.60 -8.60 15.81
N PHE A 74 -13.29 -9.45 14.83
CA PHE A 74 -14.16 -10.55 14.42
C PHE A 74 -13.36 -11.84 14.24
N PRO A 75 -13.91 -13.02 14.55
CA PRO A 75 -13.25 -14.30 14.31
C PRO A 75 -13.17 -14.58 12.80
N LEU A 76 -12.06 -15.16 12.36
CA LEU A 76 -11.89 -15.67 11.01
C LEU A 76 -12.46 -17.09 10.91
N GLU A 77 -13.05 -17.41 9.76
CA GLU A 77 -13.53 -18.76 9.45
C GLU A 77 -12.39 -19.77 9.29
N THR A 78 -11.21 -19.31 8.84
CA THR A 78 -9.98 -20.10 8.72
C THR A 78 -8.84 -19.35 9.39
N LYS A 79 -8.05 -20.06 10.23
CA LYS A 79 -6.86 -19.50 10.88
C LYS A 79 -5.86 -19.03 9.82
N ARG A 80 -5.27 -17.85 10.03
CA ARG A 80 -4.25 -17.28 9.14
C ARG A 80 -3.01 -18.17 9.15
N THR A 81 -2.70 -18.78 8.01
CA THR A 81 -1.46 -19.52 7.81
C THR A 81 -0.36 -18.57 7.35
N SER A 82 0.81 -18.62 8.00
CA SER A 82 1.99 -17.89 7.53
C SER A 82 2.49 -18.52 6.23
N GLN A 83 2.43 -17.78 5.13
CA GLN A 83 3.00 -18.17 3.84
C GLN A 83 4.44 -17.66 3.74
N ASN A 84 5.31 -18.40 3.04
CA ASN A 84 6.64 -17.89 2.73
C ASN A 84 6.54 -16.69 1.77
N VAL A 85 7.54 -15.83 1.84
CA VAL A 85 7.66 -14.58 1.08
C VAL A 85 8.84 -14.69 0.13
N ASP A 86 8.64 -14.33 -1.14
CA ASP A 86 9.73 -14.14 -2.09
C ASP A 86 10.35 -12.76 -1.88
N LEU A 87 11.41 -12.70 -1.07
CA LEU A 87 12.10 -11.48 -0.73
C LEU A 87 13.16 -11.16 -1.79
N CYS A 88 13.11 -9.94 -2.31
CA CYS A 88 14.16 -9.37 -3.14
C CYS A 88 14.85 -8.21 -2.40
N ILE A 89 16.17 -8.28 -2.29
CA ILE A 89 17.02 -7.19 -1.79
C ILE A 89 17.67 -6.51 -2.98
N GLN A 90 17.45 -5.21 -3.14
CA GLN A 90 18.16 -4.38 -4.12
C GLN A 90 19.23 -3.52 -3.43
N LEU A 91 20.47 -3.65 -3.88
CA LEU A 91 21.56 -2.77 -3.48
C LEU A 91 21.50 -1.42 -4.22
N GLU A 92 22.23 -0.43 -3.72
CA GLU A 92 22.42 0.87 -4.39
C GLU A 92 23.13 0.73 -5.76
N SER A 93 23.99 -0.28 -5.93
CA SER A 93 24.59 -0.65 -7.23
C SER A 93 23.56 -1.13 -8.27
N GLY A 94 22.30 -1.35 -7.87
CA GLY A 94 21.24 -1.91 -8.70
C GLY A 94 21.17 -3.44 -8.68
N GLU A 95 22.20 -4.12 -8.15
CA GLU A 95 22.26 -5.57 -7.96
C GLU A 95 21.08 -6.08 -7.11
N ARG A 96 20.59 -7.29 -7.42
CA ARG A 96 19.41 -7.87 -6.78
C ARG A 96 19.62 -9.31 -6.34
N PHE A 97 19.46 -9.56 -5.04
CA PHE A 97 19.44 -10.87 -4.43
C PHE A 97 17.98 -11.28 -4.19
N GLN A 98 17.66 -12.57 -4.37
CA GLN A 98 16.30 -13.09 -4.25
C GLN A 98 16.30 -14.46 -3.58
N ASP A 99 15.39 -14.66 -2.64
CA ASP A 99 15.27 -15.89 -1.86
C ASP A 99 13.88 -15.97 -1.21
N THR A 100 13.42 -17.18 -0.94
CA THR A 100 12.13 -17.44 -0.31
C THR A 100 12.34 -17.65 1.19
N VAL A 101 11.74 -16.78 2.01
CA VAL A 101 11.96 -16.71 3.47
C VAL A 101 10.62 -16.63 4.22
N PRO A 102 10.51 -17.21 5.43
CA PRO A 102 9.30 -17.08 6.23
C PRO A 102 9.18 -15.64 6.80
N PRO A 103 7.96 -15.11 6.98
CA PRO A 103 7.75 -13.74 7.44
C PRO A 103 8.21 -13.49 8.89
N SER A 104 8.47 -14.54 9.65
CA SER A 104 9.06 -14.48 11.00
C SER A 104 10.58 -14.23 11.01
N THR A 105 11.28 -14.25 9.87
CA THR A 105 12.73 -13.99 9.84
C THR A 105 13.05 -12.52 10.16
N ILE A 106 14.07 -12.32 11.01
CA ILE A 106 14.61 -11.01 11.40
C ILE A 106 15.33 -10.36 10.21
N LEU A 107 15.23 -9.03 10.07
CA LEU A 107 15.82 -8.32 8.93
C LEU A 107 17.32 -8.58 8.80
N VAL A 108 18.10 -8.47 9.89
CA VAL A 108 19.55 -8.78 9.89
C VAL A 108 19.86 -10.16 9.29
N ASP A 109 19.06 -11.18 9.60
CA ASP A 109 19.34 -12.55 9.15
C ASP A 109 18.98 -12.74 7.67
N CYS A 110 17.95 -12.04 7.17
CA CYS A 110 17.72 -11.90 5.73
C CYS A 110 18.94 -11.28 5.03
N LEU A 111 19.48 -10.16 5.55
CA LEU A 111 20.64 -9.48 4.96
C LEU A 111 21.89 -10.38 4.93
N LYS A 112 22.17 -11.09 6.03
CA LYS A 112 23.28 -12.06 6.12
C LYS A 112 23.10 -13.26 5.16
N LYS A 113 21.87 -13.76 4.98
CA LYS A 113 21.59 -14.92 4.11
C LYS A 113 21.73 -14.56 2.63
N LEU A 114 21.18 -13.42 2.23
CA LEU A 114 21.07 -13.00 0.82
C LEU A 114 22.30 -12.26 0.30
N CYS A 115 22.91 -11.39 1.10
CA CYS A 115 24.01 -10.50 0.67
C CYS A 115 25.08 -10.33 1.77
N PRO A 116 25.73 -11.43 2.24
CA PRO A 116 26.66 -11.38 3.37
C PRO A 116 27.86 -10.45 3.13
N ASN A 117 28.43 -10.49 1.92
CA ASN A 117 29.62 -9.72 1.56
C ASN A 117 29.33 -8.22 1.57
N GLN A 118 28.20 -7.81 1.00
CA GLN A 118 27.81 -6.41 0.89
C GLN A 118 27.28 -5.89 2.22
N PHE A 119 26.55 -6.71 2.99
CA PHE A 119 26.12 -6.34 4.34
C PHE A 119 27.31 -6.13 5.29
N GLY A 120 28.33 -6.99 5.23
CA GLY A 120 29.54 -6.86 6.06
C GLY A 120 30.48 -5.71 5.65
N ALA A 121 30.37 -5.20 4.42
CA ALA A 121 31.19 -4.09 3.93
C ALA A 121 30.60 -2.69 4.24
N MET A 122 29.29 -2.59 4.50
CA MET A 122 28.64 -1.31 4.80
C MET A 122 28.92 -0.84 6.23
N LYS A 123 29.09 0.46 6.40
CA LYS A 123 29.30 1.11 7.70
C LYS A 123 27.99 1.41 8.41
N ASN A 124 26.97 1.86 7.68
CA ASN A 124 25.67 2.26 8.20
C ASN A 124 24.54 1.62 7.36
N PRO A 125 24.33 0.29 7.45
CA PRO A 125 23.29 -0.37 6.68
C PRO A 125 21.89 0.14 7.04
N VAL A 126 21.16 0.61 6.03
CA VAL A 126 19.77 1.06 6.12
C VAL A 126 18.92 0.23 5.17
N VAL A 127 17.93 -0.49 5.71
CA VAL A 127 16.89 -1.13 4.92
C VAL A 127 15.76 -0.13 4.71
N VAL A 128 15.44 0.16 3.46
CA VAL A 128 14.32 0.99 3.06
C VAL A 128 13.23 0.10 2.48
N TYR A 129 12.06 0.10 3.12
CA TYR A 129 10.86 -0.54 2.61
C TYR A 129 9.69 0.47 2.60
N MET A 130 9.03 0.59 1.44
CA MET A 130 8.01 1.62 1.17
C MET A 130 8.52 3.05 1.44
N ARG A 131 8.14 3.66 2.56
CA ARG A 131 8.62 4.98 3.03
C ARG A 131 9.13 4.90 4.48
N THR A 132 9.58 3.71 4.90
CA THR A 132 10.13 3.47 6.23
C THR A 132 11.57 3.01 6.08
N GLU A 133 12.44 3.59 6.91
CA GLU A 133 13.86 3.25 6.98
C GLU A 133 14.12 2.54 8.30
N PHE A 134 14.86 1.44 8.24
CA PHE A 134 15.20 0.59 9.38
C PHE A 134 16.73 0.50 9.46
N TYR A 135 17.30 0.82 10.62
CA TYR A 135 18.74 0.91 10.84
C TYR A 135 19.11 0.60 12.28
N GLY A 136 20.35 0.19 12.53
CA GLY A 136 20.82 -0.17 13.87
C GLY A 136 19.95 -1.25 14.53
N ASN A 137 19.46 -0.98 15.74
CA ASN A 137 18.65 -1.94 16.52
C ASN A 137 17.35 -2.38 15.82
N ASP A 138 16.78 -1.55 14.94
CA ASP A 138 15.57 -1.91 14.19
C ASP A 138 15.79 -3.13 13.28
N LEU A 139 17.00 -3.28 12.72
CA LEU A 139 17.32 -4.43 11.87
C LEU A 139 17.43 -5.73 12.68
N SER A 140 17.88 -5.65 13.93
CA SER A 140 18.04 -6.80 14.82
C SER A 140 16.76 -7.18 15.56
N SER A 141 15.83 -6.22 15.73
CA SER A 141 14.61 -6.42 16.53
C SER A 141 13.35 -6.68 15.71
N LYS A 142 13.27 -6.20 14.46
CA LYS A 142 12.08 -6.35 13.61
C LYS A 142 12.23 -7.54 12.65
N CYS A 143 11.14 -8.28 12.47
CA CYS A 143 11.01 -9.27 11.42
C CYS A 143 10.29 -8.72 10.18
N LEU A 144 10.24 -9.52 9.11
CA LEU A 144 9.50 -9.17 7.89
C LEU A 144 8.01 -8.87 8.18
N LYS A 145 7.38 -9.66 9.06
CA LYS A 145 6.00 -9.48 9.53
C LYS A 145 5.78 -8.09 10.17
N ASP A 146 6.70 -7.63 11.02
CA ASP A 146 6.63 -6.33 11.69
C ASP A 146 6.64 -5.15 10.70
N ILE A 147 7.32 -5.31 9.56
CA ILE A 147 7.40 -4.26 8.54
C ILE A 147 6.29 -4.38 7.47
N GLY A 148 5.34 -5.31 7.67
CA GLY A 148 4.17 -5.55 6.81
C GLY A 148 4.37 -6.58 5.70
N ILE A 149 5.52 -7.26 5.67
CA ILE A 149 5.86 -8.28 4.67
C ILE A 149 5.40 -9.65 5.18
N ASN A 150 4.16 -10.00 4.84
CA ASN A 150 3.49 -11.21 5.35
C ASN A 150 3.33 -12.34 4.32
N GLN A 151 3.30 -12.02 3.02
CA GLN A 151 3.02 -12.95 1.92
C GLN A 151 3.44 -12.38 0.56
N GLY A 152 3.60 -13.24 -0.44
CA GLY A 152 3.86 -12.85 -1.83
C GLY A 152 5.29 -12.37 -2.07
N ARG A 153 5.49 -11.53 -3.09
CA ARG A 153 6.81 -11.02 -3.47
C ARG A 153 7.02 -9.60 -2.96
N SER A 154 8.15 -9.35 -2.29
CA SER A 154 8.48 -8.03 -1.75
C SER A 154 9.87 -7.57 -2.19
N LEU A 155 10.02 -6.26 -2.42
CA LEU A 155 11.30 -5.63 -2.75
C LEU A 155 11.69 -4.69 -1.60
N ILE A 156 12.81 -4.97 -0.95
CA ILE A 156 13.45 -4.06 0.01
C ILE A 156 14.73 -3.49 -0.63
N ARG A 157 15.05 -2.22 -0.35
CA ARG A 157 16.32 -1.61 -0.77
C ARG A 157 17.28 -1.59 0.41
N LEU A 158 18.55 -1.88 0.14
CA LEU A 158 19.64 -1.79 1.10
C LEU A 158 20.60 -0.68 0.63
N VAL A 159 20.88 0.26 1.52
CA VAL A 159 21.70 1.47 1.25
C VAL A 159 22.65 1.69 2.42
N ASP A 160 23.87 2.16 2.18
CA ASP A 160 24.76 2.67 3.23
C ASP A 160 24.55 4.18 3.35
N LYS A 161 23.92 4.65 4.43
CA LYS A 161 23.63 6.08 4.63
C LYS A 161 24.28 6.59 5.89
N ASN A 162 25.02 7.70 5.80
CA ASN A 162 25.56 8.31 7.01
C ASN A 162 24.41 8.85 7.89
N PRO A 163 24.53 8.75 9.24
CA PRO A 163 23.45 9.17 10.15
C PRO A 163 23.14 10.68 10.12
N GLU A 164 23.99 11.49 9.50
CA GLU A 164 23.73 12.91 9.24
C GLU A 164 22.79 13.11 8.04
N GLU A 165 22.90 12.29 7.00
CA GLU A 165 22.09 12.36 5.77
C GLU A 165 20.64 11.93 6.00
N LEU A 166 20.39 11.05 6.99
CA LEU A 166 19.04 10.63 7.41
C LEU A 166 18.15 11.80 7.87
N LYS A 167 18.74 12.94 8.27
CA LYS A 167 18.00 14.15 8.66
C LYS A 167 17.74 15.10 7.49
N THR A 168 18.42 14.92 6.37
CA THR A 168 18.34 15.80 5.21
C THR A 168 17.14 15.41 4.36
N GLN A 169 16.00 16.06 4.61
CA GLN A 169 14.88 16.00 3.68
C GLN A 169 15.36 16.50 2.31
N ALA A 170 15.14 15.73 1.25
CA ALA A 170 15.59 16.09 -0.09
C ALA A 170 15.09 17.49 -0.46
N ASN A 171 16.00 18.38 -0.88
CA ASN A 171 15.68 19.74 -1.34
C ASN A 171 14.86 19.68 -2.63
N VAL A 172 13.55 19.49 -2.50
CA VAL A 172 12.61 19.64 -3.61
C VAL A 172 12.49 21.13 -3.91
N TYR A 173 12.87 21.48 -5.15
CA TYR A 173 12.77 22.80 -5.75
C TYR A 173 13.76 23.86 -5.23
N VAL A 174 14.84 24.05 -5.99
CA VAL A 174 15.51 25.34 -6.09
C VAL A 174 14.73 26.17 -7.12
N PRO A 175 14.09 27.29 -6.74
CA PRO A 175 13.49 28.19 -7.71
C PRO A 175 14.57 28.71 -8.67
N LEU A 176 14.37 28.54 -9.98
CA LEU A 176 15.21 29.17 -10.98
C LEU A 176 15.09 30.69 -10.80
N LYS A 177 16.17 31.34 -10.37
CA LYS A 177 16.24 32.80 -10.34
C LYS A 177 16.00 33.33 -11.76
N PRO A 178 15.02 34.21 -12.00
CA PRO A 178 14.86 34.83 -13.31
C PRO A 178 16.16 35.53 -13.69
N SER A 179 16.69 35.23 -14.88
CA SER A 179 17.86 35.95 -15.38
C SER A 179 17.45 37.36 -15.80
N GLU A 180 18.07 38.35 -15.19
CA GLU A 180 17.96 39.73 -15.66
C GLU A 180 18.60 39.82 -17.05
N LYS A 181 17.81 40.17 -18.06
CA LYS A 181 18.33 40.44 -19.41
C LYS A 181 19.12 41.75 -19.37
N PRO A 182 20.34 41.80 -19.95
CA PRO A 182 21.06 43.06 -20.14
C PRO A 182 20.21 44.07 -20.91
N LYS A 183 20.32 45.34 -20.52
CA LYS A 183 19.72 46.45 -21.28
C LYS A 183 20.51 46.68 -22.55
N GLU A 184 19.80 46.92 -23.65
CA GLU A 184 20.33 47.55 -24.86
C GLU A 184 19.33 48.64 -25.30
N GLU A 185 19.84 49.71 -25.91
CA GLU A 185 19.24 51.04 -25.88
C GLU A 185 18.87 51.57 -27.29
N GLU A 186 17.70 52.22 -27.40
CA GLU A 186 17.16 52.96 -28.57
C GLU A 186 16.95 52.17 -29.90
N ALA A 187 16.03 52.55 -30.83
CA ALA A 187 15.23 53.77 -30.96
C ALA A 187 13.86 53.57 -31.66
N LYS A 188 12.90 54.48 -31.35
CA LYS A 188 11.84 55.06 -32.22
C LYS A 188 10.79 54.14 -32.92
N ALA A 189 9.54 54.21 -32.43
CA ALA A 189 8.40 54.89 -33.09
C ALA A 189 7.04 54.30 -32.67
N ALA A 190 6.04 55.15 -32.40
CA ALA A 190 4.64 54.75 -32.14
C ALA A 190 3.74 55.15 -33.32
N PRO A 191 2.52 54.56 -33.46
CA PRO A 191 1.39 55.15 -32.76
C PRO A 191 0.43 54.14 -32.07
N LYS A 192 -0.53 54.68 -31.32
CA LYS A 192 -1.41 53.98 -30.36
C LYS A 192 -2.74 53.54 -30.99
N SER A 193 -3.35 52.46 -30.46
CA SER A 193 -4.81 52.38 -30.31
C SER A 193 -5.20 51.54 -29.07
N LYS A 194 -6.46 51.61 -28.62
CA LYS A 194 -6.90 51.25 -27.25
C LYS A 194 -7.92 50.10 -27.25
N HIS A 195 -7.74 49.10 -26.37
CA HIS A 195 -8.70 48.37 -25.51
C HIS A 195 -7.95 47.13 -24.95
N GLY A 196 -8.19 46.59 -23.75
CA GLY A 196 -9.29 46.82 -22.81
C GLY A 196 -10.25 45.62 -22.83
N GLY A 197 -10.02 44.60 -22.02
CA GLY A 197 -10.96 43.47 -21.87
C GLY A 197 -10.32 42.16 -21.42
N ALA A 198 -10.97 41.46 -20.49
CA ALA A 198 -10.54 40.17 -19.94
C ALA A 198 -10.61 39.03 -20.98
N GLY A 199 -9.56 38.20 -21.03
CA GLY A 199 -9.51 37.01 -21.88
C GLY A 199 -10.14 35.79 -21.21
N GLY A 200 -11.46 35.61 -21.37
CA GLY A 200 -12.11 34.32 -21.15
C GLY A 200 -11.77 33.34 -22.29
N PHE A 201 -11.70 32.05 -21.99
CA PHE A 201 -11.43 31.01 -22.99
C PHE A 201 -12.66 30.76 -23.87
N SER A 202 -12.63 31.28 -25.10
CA SER A 202 -13.62 30.97 -26.15
C SER A 202 -13.28 29.62 -26.81
N ILE A 203 -14.04 28.58 -26.49
CA ILE A 203 -13.98 27.30 -27.24
C ILE A 203 -14.68 27.51 -28.59
N THR A 204 -13.96 27.25 -29.69
CA THR A 204 -14.52 27.36 -31.06
C THR A 204 -15.43 26.18 -31.39
N LYS A 205 -16.46 26.44 -32.20
CA LYS A 205 -17.53 25.48 -32.52
C LYS A 205 -17.03 24.22 -33.25
N ASP A 206 -15.91 24.34 -33.98
CA ASP A 206 -15.29 23.27 -34.78
C ASP A 206 -14.87 22.04 -33.96
N LEU A 207 -14.67 22.18 -32.63
CA LEU A 207 -14.31 21.05 -31.78
C LEU A 207 -15.53 20.20 -31.38
N ILE A 208 -16.75 20.75 -31.41
CA ILE A 208 -17.98 20.08 -30.99
C ILE A 208 -18.52 19.16 -32.10
N GLU A 209 -18.29 19.51 -33.38
CA GLU A 209 -18.86 18.79 -34.51
C GLU A 209 -18.20 17.43 -34.81
N LYS A 210 -17.06 17.13 -34.17
CA LYS A 210 -16.31 15.87 -34.36
C LYS A 210 -16.71 14.71 -33.44
N ILE A 211 -17.69 14.90 -32.55
CA ILE A 211 -18.22 13.85 -31.66
C ILE A 211 -19.65 13.51 -32.09
N LYS A 212 -19.78 12.71 -33.15
CA LYS A 212 -21.06 12.17 -33.61
C LYS A 212 -21.09 10.65 -33.36
N PRO A 213 -21.93 10.13 -32.43
CA PRO A 213 -22.17 8.70 -32.33
C PRO A 213 -23.03 8.24 -33.51
N SER A 214 -22.69 7.11 -34.12
CA SER A 214 -23.55 6.43 -35.11
C SER A 214 -24.24 5.25 -34.43
N GLN A 215 -25.52 5.03 -34.75
CA GLN A 215 -26.35 4.01 -34.13
C GLN A 215 -27.44 3.54 -35.13
N LYS A 216 -27.97 2.32 -34.93
CA LYS A 216 -29.24 1.76 -35.45
C LYS A 216 -29.25 1.27 -36.93
N GLU A 217 -30.15 0.39 -37.42
CA GLU A 217 -31.15 -0.62 -36.94
C GLU A 217 -31.64 -1.41 -38.20
N ASP A 218 -32.21 -2.63 -38.23
CA ASP A 218 -32.30 -3.82 -37.35
C ASP A 218 -32.82 -5.04 -38.21
N ASN A 219 -32.99 -6.25 -37.65
CA ASN A 219 -34.16 -7.17 -37.84
C ASN A 219 -33.97 -8.63 -37.32
N GLU A 220 -34.50 -8.92 -36.13
CA GLU A 220 -35.69 -9.77 -35.84
C GLU A 220 -35.91 -11.20 -36.46
N PRO A 221 -36.87 -12.05 -35.99
CA PRO A 221 -36.51 -13.20 -35.15
C PRO A 221 -37.06 -14.57 -35.62
N ARG A 222 -36.79 -15.65 -34.87
CA ARG A 222 -37.64 -16.86 -34.86
C ARG A 222 -37.60 -17.63 -33.54
N ASP A 223 -38.73 -18.30 -33.27
CA ASP A 223 -39.21 -18.82 -31.99
C ASP A 223 -38.96 -20.34 -31.82
N GLN A 224 -39.16 -20.82 -30.58
CA GLN A 224 -39.64 -22.15 -30.12
C GLN A 224 -38.78 -22.90 -29.08
N SER A 225 -39.25 -22.81 -27.84
CA SER A 225 -39.21 -23.87 -26.80
C SER A 225 -40.15 -25.05 -27.20
N PRO A 226 -40.20 -26.25 -26.53
CA PRO A 226 -39.98 -26.45 -25.08
C PRO A 226 -39.46 -27.83 -24.56
N ASN A 227 -39.23 -27.86 -23.23
CA ASN A 227 -39.38 -28.98 -22.28
C ASN A 227 -38.64 -30.32 -22.47
N ARG A 228 -37.94 -30.76 -21.39
CA ARG A 228 -38.39 -31.88 -20.51
C ARG A 228 -37.40 -32.16 -19.36
N ASP A 229 -37.85 -31.99 -18.13
CA ASP A 229 -37.48 -32.88 -17.01
C ASP A 229 -38.31 -34.20 -17.14
N PRO A 230 -37.80 -35.35 -16.65
CA PRO A 230 -38.08 -35.74 -15.27
C PRO A 230 -36.94 -36.46 -14.51
N GLN A 231 -37.07 -36.46 -13.17
CA GLN A 231 -36.38 -37.32 -12.18
C GLN A 231 -36.68 -38.83 -12.35
N PRO A 232 -36.23 -39.74 -11.43
CA PRO A 232 -34.91 -39.93 -10.82
C PRO A 232 -34.40 -41.39 -10.97
N SER A 233 -33.09 -41.63 -10.92
CA SER A 233 -32.55 -43.01 -10.89
C SER A 233 -32.40 -43.55 -9.46
N THR A 234 -33.30 -44.45 -9.06
CA THR A 234 -33.14 -45.28 -7.85
C THR A 234 -32.10 -46.37 -8.03
N SER A 235 -31.20 -46.58 -7.07
CA SER A 235 -30.42 -47.82 -6.94
C SER A 235 -30.59 -48.42 -5.54
N LYS A 236 -31.48 -49.41 -5.42
CA LYS A 236 -31.50 -50.37 -4.31
C LYS A 236 -30.70 -51.62 -4.72
N GLY A 237 -29.98 -52.20 -3.77
CA GLY A 237 -29.36 -53.53 -3.89
C GLY A 237 -27.88 -53.52 -3.50
N VAL A 238 -27.32 -54.54 -2.83
CA VAL A 238 -27.91 -55.77 -2.27
C VAL A 238 -27.19 -56.11 -0.95
N SER A 239 -27.85 -56.91 -0.10
CA SER A 239 -27.37 -57.40 1.21
C SER A 239 -26.34 -58.55 1.09
N SER A 240 -25.64 -58.80 2.21
CA SER A 240 -24.93 -60.06 2.56
C SER A 240 -23.59 -60.30 1.83
N GLN A 241 -22.58 -60.93 2.43
CA GLN A 241 -22.48 -61.67 3.71
C GLN A 241 -21.40 -61.09 4.64
#